data_AF-A0A519CBS3-F1
#
_entry.id   AF-A0A519CBS3-F1
#
_cell.length_a   1.000
_cell.length_b   1.000
_cell.length_c   1.000
_cell.angle_alpha   90.00
_cell.angle_beta   90.00
_cell.angle_gamma   90.00
#
_symmetry.space_group_name_H-M   'P 1'
#
loop_
_entity.id
_entity.type
_entity.pdbx_description
1 polymer ?
#
loop_
_entity_poly.entity_id
_entity_poly.type
_entity_poly.pdbx_seq_one_letter_code
_entity_poly.pdbx_strand_id
1 'polypeptide(L)'
;TGGGDDIAEVDGVRVVIMEVVGDLKKMTKMLKELTLDQEKPTLAILGSIEGGGKLMVATTENSPAAERYNAVDILRAISSHIRGGGGGRPTFAQGGGSHPEGLADALQAARELIGV
;
A
#
# COMPACT_ATOMS: atom_id res chain seq x y z
N THR A 1 10.85 15.73 -10.71
CA THR A 1 9.41 15.80 -11.07
C THR A 1 8.91 14.39 -11.16
N GLY A 2 8.04 13.97 -10.23
CA GLY A 2 7.53 12.59 -10.16
C GLY A 2 7.37 12.11 -8.73
N GLY A 3 6.67 12.90 -7.91
CA GLY A 3 6.18 12.45 -6.60
C GLY A 3 4.70 12.73 -6.62
N GLY A 4 3.93 11.82 -7.21
CA GLY A 4 2.52 12.02 -7.43
C GLY A 4 1.85 10.68 -7.68
N ASP A 5 0.93 10.33 -6.79
CA ASP A 5 -0.11 9.32 -6.89
C ASP A 5 -0.10 8.52 -8.20
N ASP A 6 0.56 7.38 -8.18
CA ASP A 6 0.61 6.52 -9.36
C ASP A 6 -0.58 5.58 -9.33
N ILE A 7 -1.38 5.67 -10.39
CA ILE A 7 -2.49 4.77 -10.67
C ILE A 7 -2.14 4.01 -11.95
N ALA A 8 -2.00 2.71 -11.83
CA ALA A 8 -1.76 1.80 -12.95
C ALA A 8 -2.87 0.75 -13.04
N GLU A 9 -2.93 0.03 -14.15
CA GLU A 9 -3.79 -1.14 -14.31
C GLU A 9 -2.94 -2.34 -14.71
N VAL A 10 -3.05 -3.42 -13.96
CA VAL A 10 -2.31 -4.67 -14.18
C VAL A 10 -3.32 -5.82 -14.19
N ASP A 11 -3.48 -6.47 -15.34
CA ASP A 11 -4.37 -7.61 -15.53
C ASP A 11 -5.80 -7.36 -15.00
N GLY A 12 -6.36 -6.18 -15.28
CA GLY A 12 -7.71 -5.78 -14.84
C GLY A 12 -7.83 -5.41 -13.36
N VAL A 13 -6.70 -5.31 -12.64
CA VAL A 13 -6.64 -4.77 -11.27
C VAL A 13 -6.07 -3.37 -11.30
N ARG A 14 -6.81 -2.42 -10.73
CA ARG A 14 -6.31 -1.06 -10.49
C ARG A 14 -5.27 -1.09 -9.37
N VAL A 15 -4.08 -0.58 -9.62
CA VAL A 15 -3.00 -0.47 -8.64
C VAL A 15 -2.83 0.99 -8.26
N VAL A 16 -2.81 1.27 -6.96
CA VAL A 16 -2.64 2.62 -6.41
C VAL A 16 -1.50 2.59 -5.43
N ILE A 17 -0.44 3.37 -5.70
CA ILE A 17 0.73 3.47 -4.82
C ILE A 17 1.03 4.95 -4.59
N MET A 18 0.90 5.40 -3.34
CA MET A 18 1.10 6.82 -3.01
C MET A 18 1.55 7.08 -1.56
N GLU A 19 2.20 8.22 -1.38
CA GLU A 19 2.44 8.81 -0.07
C GLU A 19 1.23 9.66 0.33
N VAL A 20 0.77 9.49 1.56
CA VAL A 20 -0.34 10.21 2.15
C VAL A 20 0.20 11.18 3.19
N VAL A 21 -0.03 12.48 2.96
CA VAL A 21 0.18 13.49 4.00
C VAL A 21 -0.94 13.36 5.04
N GLY A 22 -0.64 12.72 6.16
CA GLY A 22 -1.53 12.62 7.31
C GLY A 22 -1.28 11.40 8.20
N ASP A 23 -2.05 11.36 9.29
CA ASP A 23 -1.99 10.31 10.30
C ASP A 23 -2.60 8.97 9.85
N LEU A 24 -2.48 7.96 10.74
CA LEU A 24 -3.01 6.62 10.54
C LEU A 24 -4.52 6.60 10.25
N LYS A 25 -5.28 7.54 10.84
CA LYS A 25 -6.74 7.61 10.67
C LYS A 25 -7.08 8.05 9.25
N LYS A 26 -6.38 9.06 8.73
CA LYS A 26 -6.54 9.52 7.35
C LYS A 26 -6.13 8.43 6.35
N MET A 27 -4.99 7.79 6.58
CA MET A 27 -4.54 6.66 5.74
C MET A 27 -5.59 5.54 5.70
N THR A 28 -6.09 5.10 6.86
CA THR A 28 -7.10 4.04 6.94
C THR A 28 -8.38 4.40 6.19
N LYS A 29 -8.82 5.67 6.30
CA LYS A 29 -10.01 6.15 5.59
C LYS A 29 -9.81 6.09 4.07
N MET A 30 -8.70 6.64 3.58
CA MET A 30 -8.39 6.66 2.15
C MET A 30 -8.21 5.24 1.59
N LEU A 31 -7.50 4.37 2.31
CA LEU A 31 -7.31 2.98 1.91
C LEU A 31 -8.65 2.26 1.72
N LYS A 32 -9.58 2.43 2.67
CA LYS A 32 -10.93 1.88 2.56
C LYS A 32 -11.66 2.44 1.35
N GLU A 33 -11.70 3.77 1.20
CA GLU A 33 -12.37 4.42 0.06
C GLU A 33 -11.87 3.89 -1.29
N LEU A 34 -10.57 3.62 -1.43
CA LEU A 34 -9.97 3.07 -2.64
C LEU A 34 -10.34 1.61 -2.91
N THR A 35 -10.64 0.81 -1.89
CA THR A 35 -10.88 -0.64 -2.01
C THR A 35 -12.33 -1.06 -1.72
N LEU A 36 -13.25 -0.10 -1.63
CA LEU A 36 -14.68 -0.36 -1.36
C LEU A 36 -15.46 -0.79 -2.61
N ASP A 37 -15.08 -0.27 -3.78
CA ASP A 37 -15.78 -0.48 -5.04
C ASP A 37 -15.46 -1.86 -5.63
N GLN A 38 -16.47 -2.72 -5.71
CA GLN A 38 -16.37 -4.08 -6.26
C GLN A 38 -16.30 -4.10 -7.79
N GLU A 39 -16.79 -3.05 -8.46
CA GLU A 39 -16.68 -2.91 -9.92
C GLU A 39 -15.27 -2.45 -10.34
N LYS A 40 -14.46 -2.02 -9.36
CA LYS A 40 -13.06 -1.61 -9.56
C LYS A 40 -12.14 -2.37 -8.62
N PRO A 41 -11.85 -3.65 -8.90
CA PRO A 41 -10.86 -4.44 -8.16
C PRO A 41 -9.56 -3.64 -8.01
N THR A 42 -9.20 -3.30 -6.78
CA THR A 42 -8.09 -2.37 -6.50
C THR A 42 -7.10 -3.01 -5.54
N LEU A 43 -5.81 -2.89 -5.82
CA LEU A 43 -4.70 -3.00 -4.87
C LEU A 43 -4.26 -1.57 -4.49
N ALA A 44 -4.33 -1.23 -3.22
CA ALA A 44 -3.87 0.06 -2.70
C ALA A 44 -2.69 -0.14 -1.72
N ILE A 45 -1.60 0.60 -1.94
CA ILE A 45 -0.40 0.65 -1.10
C ILE A 45 -0.17 2.11 -0.73
N LEU A 46 -0.37 2.43 0.55
CA LEU A 46 -0.26 3.79 1.08
C LEU A 46 0.86 3.88 2.10
N GLY A 47 1.57 5.00 2.09
CA GLY A 47 2.61 5.30 3.07
C GLY A 47 2.44 6.66 3.73
N SER A 48 3.01 6.86 4.92
CA SER A 48 3.12 8.17 5.56
C SER A 48 4.36 8.23 6.43
N ILE A 49 4.94 9.42 6.56
CA ILE A 49 6.05 9.71 7.48
C ILE A 49 5.57 10.21 8.85
N GLU A 50 4.27 10.46 9.01
CA GLU A 50 3.71 11.04 10.23
C GLU A 50 3.67 10.02 11.38
N GLY A 51 4.35 10.34 12.49
CA GLY A 51 4.51 9.42 13.62
C GLY A 51 5.48 8.25 13.35
N GLY A 52 6.45 8.47 12.45
CA GLY A 52 7.40 7.48 11.93
C GLY A 52 6.95 6.90 10.59
N GLY A 53 7.75 6.02 9.99
CA GLY A 53 7.37 5.36 8.75
C GLY A 53 6.14 4.48 8.97
N LYS A 54 5.07 4.70 8.20
CA LYS A 54 3.83 3.91 8.20
C LYS A 54 3.57 3.38 6.81
N LEU A 55 3.08 2.15 6.73
CA LEU A 55 2.68 1.50 5.49
C LEU A 55 1.36 0.77 5.71
N MET A 56 0.48 0.84 4.71
CA MET A 56 -0.77 0.08 4.65
C MET A 56 -0.94 -0.50 3.25
N VAL A 57 -1.41 -1.75 3.19
CA VAL A 57 -1.74 -2.43 1.95
C VAL A 57 -3.14 -2.99 2.07
N ALA A 58 -3.98 -2.81 1.06
CA ALA A 58 -5.28 -3.44 0.99
C ALA A 58 -5.68 -3.81 -0.42
N THR A 59 -6.54 -4.82 -0.53
CA THR A 59 -7.18 -5.21 -1.78
C THR A 59 -8.69 -5.08 -1.63
N THR A 60 -9.40 -4.79 -2.72
CA THR A 60 -10.85 -4.99 -2.79
C THR A 60 -11.16 -6.46 -2.46
N GLU A 61 -11.89 -6.72 -1.38
CA GLU A 61 -12.18 -8.09 -0.93
C GLU A 61 -13.10 -8.83 -1.92
N ASN A 62 -12.96 -10.16 -2.01
CA ASN A 62 -13.73 -11.01 -2.92
C ASN A 62 -13.65 -10.59 -4.40
N SER A 63 -12.49 -10.11 -4.83
CA SER A 63 -12.26 -9.62 -6.19
C SER A 63 -10.96 -10.21 -6.78
N PRO A 64 -10.74 -10.09 -8.10
CA PRO A 64 -9.47 -10.48 -8.72
C PRO A 64 -8.23 -9.87 -8.05
N ALA A 65 -8.35 -8.68 -7.43
CA ALA A 65 -7.26 -8.08 -6.67
C ALA A 65 -6.87 -8.92 -5.44
N ALA A 66 -7.86 -9.43 -4.70
CA ALA A 66 -7.64 -10.26 -3.51
C ALA A 66 -7.19 -11.68 -3.85
N GLU A 67 -7.51 -12.18 -5.04
CA GLU A 67 -7.02 -13.48 -5.54
C GLU A 67 -5.57 -13.41 -5.99
N ARG A 68 -5.16 -12.27 -6.57
CA ARG A 68 -3.83 -12.06 -7.14
C ARG A 68 -2.79 -11.59 -6.14
N TYR A 69 -3.19 -10.73 -5.20
CA TYR A 69 -2.26 -10.04 -4.32
C TYR A 69 -2.51 -10.42 -2.86
N ASN A 70 -1.43 -10.68 -2.13
CA ASN A 70 -1.46 -10.85 -0.68
C ASN A 70 -0.87 -9.61 0.00
N ALA A 71 -1.73 -8.85 0.69
CA ALA A 71 -1.36 -7.61 1.36
C ALA A 71 -0.26 -7.81 2.42
N VAL A 72 -0.26 -8.95 3.13
CA VAL A 72 0.75 -9.26 4.15
C VAL A 72 2.12 -9.48 3.53
N ASP A 73 2.17 -10.21 2.41
CA ASP A 73 3.43 -10.52 1.74
C ASP A 73 4.05 -9.27 1.11
N ILE A 74 3.21 -8.45 0.45
CA ILE A 74 3.62 -7.15 -0.09
C ILE A 74 4.19 -6.26 1.02
N LEU A 75 3.44 -6.09 2.13
CA LEU A 75 3.89 -5.26 3.25
C LEU A 75 5.25 -5.74 3.81
N ARG A 76 5.43 -7.06 3.96
CA ARG A 76 6.68 -7.63 4.47
C ARG A 76 7.85 -7.36 3.53
N ALA A 77 7.63 -7.42 2.23
CA ALA A 77 8.66 -7.13 1.23
C ALA A 77 9.17 -5.69 1.31
N ILE A 78 8.30 -4.72 1.63
CA ILE A 78 8.65 -3.29 1.59
C ILE A 78 8.95 -2.66 2.95
N SER A 79 8.49 -3.26 4.06
CA SER A 79 8.60 -2.66 5.40
C SER A 79 10.02 -2.57 5.97
N SER A 80 10.97 -3.33 5.42
CA SER A 80 12.38 -3.28 5.80
C SER A 80 13.02 -1.92 5.50
N HIS A 81 12.59 -1.25 4.43
CA HIS A 81 13.09 0.07 4.03
C HIS A 81 12.82 1.13 5.12
N ILE A 82 11.69 1.03 5.83
CA ILE A 82 11.36 1.91 6.95
C ILE A 82 11.90 1.39 8.30
N ARG A 83 12.79 0.38 8.30
CA ARG A 83 13.26 -0.35 9.48
C ARG A 83 12.11 -0.83 10.36
N GLY A 84 11.07 -1.34 9.71
CA GLY A 84 9.82 -1.70 10.33
C GLY A 84 9.44 -3.15 10.12
N GLY A 85 8.21 -3.43 10.52
CA GLY A 85 7.52 -4.68 10.25
C GLY A 85 6.03 -4.46 10.32
N GLY A 86 5.26 -5.54 10.25
CA GLY A 86 3.82 -5.47 10.36
C GLY A 86 3.13 -6.78 10.04
N GLY A 87 1.82 -6.71 9.89
CA GLY A 87 0.98 -7.87 9.65
C GLY A 87 -0.47 -7.50 9.41
N GLY A 88 -1.30 -8.51 9.37
CA GLY A 88 -2.72 -8.39 9.08
C GLY A 88 -3.26 -9.69 8.51
N ARG A 89 -4.12 -9.57 7.50
CA ARG A 89 -4.75 -10.67 6.76
C ARG A 89 -4.51 -10.50 5.26
N PRO A 90 -4.76 -11.52 4.42
CA PRO A 90 -4.43 -11.46 2.99
C PRO A 90 -4.97 -10.25 2.24
N THR A 91 -6.12 -9.70 2.65
CA THR A 91 -6.74 -8.52 2.01
C THR A 91 -6.38 -7.18 2.64
N PHE A 92 -5.73 -7.16 3.81
CA PHE A 92 -5.37 -5.93 4.51
C PHE A 92 -4.18 -6.17 5.45
N ALA A 93 -3.14 -5.35 5.31
CA ALA A 93 -1.98 -5.36 6.19
C ALA A 93 -1.55 -3.94 6.54
N GLN A 94 -0.98 -3.78 7.73
CA GLN A 94 -0.42 -2.52 8.19
C GLN A 94 0.91 -2.74 8.91
N GLY A 95 1.79 -1.77 8.78
CA GLY A 95 3.12 -1.81 9.38
C GLY A 95 3.63 -0.44 9.75
N GLY A 96 4.67 -0.44 10.57
CA GLY A 96 5.35 0.76 10.99
C GLY A 96 6.82 0.52 11.28
N GLY A 97 7.61 1.58 11.21
CA GLY A 97 9.05 1.54 11.40
C GLY A 97 9.61 2.88 11.89
N SER A 98 10.84 2.85 12.38
CA SER A 98 11.52 4.00 12.98
C SER A 98 12.26 4.88 11.97
N HIS A 99 12.27 4.49 10.69
CA HIS A 99 12.99 5.20 9.62
C HIS A 99 12.01 5.75 8.56
N PRO A 100 11.37 6.90 8.80
CA PRO A 100 10.43 7.51 7.85
C PRO A 100 11.09 7.93 6.53
N GLU A 101 12.39 8.24 6.53
CA GLU A 101 13.12 8.64 5.33
C GLU A 101 13.22 7.53 4.28
N GLY A 102 13.08 6.26 4.71
CA GLY A 102 13.02 5.11 3.81
C GLY A 102 11.66 4.90 3.13
N LEU A 103 10.68 5.79 3.33
CA LEU A 103 9.36 5.62 2.75
C LEU A 103 9.37 5.67 1.22
N ALA A 104 10.14 6.58 0.63
CA ALA A 104 10.26 6.68 -0.83
C ALA A 104 10.77 5.35 -1.42
N ASP A 105 11.80 4.76 -0.81
CA ASP A 105 12.35 3.46 -1.23
C ASP A 105 11.33 2.33 -1.03
N ALA A 106 10.53 2.36 0.04
CA ALA A 106 9.49 1.37 0.28
C ALA A 106 8.40 1.40 -0.81
N LEU A 107 7.96 2.59 -1.21
CA LEU A 107 6.97 2.75 -2.28
C LEU A 107 7.55 2.40 -3.65
N GLN A 108 8.83 2.71 -3.89
CA GLN A 108 9.53 2.30 -5.10
C GLN A 108 9.69 0.76 -5.16
N ALA A 109 10.04 0.11 -4.05
CA ALA A 109 10.10 -1.35 -3.98
C ALA A 109 8.73 -2.01 -4.23
N ALA A 110 7.64 -1.37 -3.78
CA ALA A 110 6.28 -1.81 -4.12
C ALA A 110 6.03 -1.73 -5.63
N ARG A 111 6.45 -0.66 -6.30
CA ARG A 111 6.33 -0.51 -7.76
C ARG A 111 7.02 -1.64 -8.50
N GLU A 112 8.27 -1.90 -8.15
CA GLU A 112 9.08 -2.95 -8.76
C GLU A 112 8.50 -4.34 -8.51
N LEU A 113 7.98 -4.59 -7.30
CA LEU A 113 7.34 -5.86 -6.95
C LEU A 113 6.07 -6.11 -7.77
N ILE A 114 5.27 -5.07 -8.01
CA ILE A 114 4.01 -5.18 -8.77
C ILE A 114 4.25 -5.09 -10.30
N GLY A 115 5.36 -4.48 -10.72
CA GLY A 115 5.72 -4.28 -12.12
C GLY A 115 5.06 -3.05 -12.76
N VAL A 116 4.96 -1.94 -12.01
CA VAL A 116 4.35 -0.67 -12.46
C VAL A 116 5.29 0.52 -12.34
#